data_AF-A0A4Q0SUC2-F1
#
_entry.id   AF-A0A4Q0SUC2-F1
#
_cell.length_a   1.000
_cell.length_b   1.000
_cell.length_c   1.000
_cell.angle_alpha   90.00
_cell.angle_beta   90.00
_cell.angle_gamma   90.00
#
_symmetry.space_group_name_H-M   'P 1'
#
loop_
_entity.id
_entity.type
_entity.pdbx_description
1 polymer ?
#
loop_
_entity_poly.entity_id
_entity_poly.type
_entity_poly.pdbx_seq_one_letter_code
_entity_poly.pdbx_strand_id
1 'polypeptide(L)'
;MRMYQWIVISIIVFLSSNSFAEPKSKITVKVMIVSMFGPEGEVWRSHRVLDRLTVVPGLLPADSAVHCGRDGVCQVTTGMGYANAAASISALIYSRQFDLQKTYWLIAGVAGINPARGTLGTAAWAHYLVDFGLQWELDKRDAPAAWPSGYLGINTMSPAEKPQLIYGTEVFKLNDELVNRAFSLSESVKLTDSPSAQKARAVYGYAPANAAPAVVQCDTLSSDTWFSGTHLTERADVWASELTDHHAVACTSQQEDNATFAVLMRAAGEHLVDTNRVAVLRTGSDFDRAPPGGSDASTLLNYQSAGGFEPAVMNLYLAGNTLVQEIAGHWSAWRRGVPPR
;
A
#
# COMPACT_ATOMS: atom_id res chain seq x y z
N MET A 1 -62.56 -41.35 -29.11
CA MET A 1 -61.70 -40.20 -28.76
C MET A 1 -61.75 -39.99 -27.26
N ARG A 2 -60.68 -40.34 -26.53
CA ARG A 2 -60.55 -40.10 -25.08
C ARG A 2 -59.95 -38.72 -24.88
N MET A 3 -60.65 -37.87 -24.13
CA MET A 3 -60.25 -36.49 -23.81
C MET A 3 -59.38 -36.53 -22.54
N TYR A 4 -58.10 -36.16 -22.64
CA TYR A 4 -57.21 -36.02 -21.50
C TYR A 4 -57.32 -34.61 -20.92
N GLN A 5 -57.75 -34.51 -19.67
CA GLN A 5 -57.90 -33.27 -18.92
C GLN A 5 -56.60 -33.05 -18.13
N TRP A 6 -55.85 -32.02 -18.50
CA TRP A 6 -54.60 -31.66 -17.83
C TRP A 6 -54.92 -30.83 -16.58
N ILE A 7 -54.53 -31.34 -15.41
CA ILE A 7 -54.56 -30.63 -14.14
C ILE A 7 -53.28 -29.78 -14.06
N VAL A 8 -53.43 -28.46 -14.05
CA VAL A 8 -52.33 -27.52 -13.79
C VAL A 8 -52.19 -27.37 -12.28
N ILE A 9 -51.10 -27.89 -11.71
CA ILE A 9 -50.72 -27.67 -10.31
C ILE A 9 -49.90 -26.38 -10.27
N SER A 10 -50.49 -25.29 -9.77
CA SER A 10 -49.77 -24.05 -9.50
C SER A 10 -48.86 -24.24 -8.28
N ILE A 11 -47.55 -24.30 -8.52
CA ILE A 11 -46.53 -24.24 -7.46
C ILE A 11 -46.46 -22.79 -6.97
N ILE A 12 -46.95 -22.54 -5.75
CA ILE A 12 -46.71 -21.28 -5.05
C ILE A 12 -45.27 -21.33 -4.52
N VAL A 13 -44.35 -20.67 -5.23
CA VAL A 13 -43.01 -20.40 -4.71
C VAL A 13 -43.13 -19.28 -3.68
N PHE A 14 -42.98 -19.61 -2.40
CA PHE A 14 -42.73 -18.62 -1.37
C PHE A 14 -41.34 -18.02 -1.62
N LEU A 15 -41.30 -16.86 -2.26
CA LEU A 15 -40.14 -15.98 -2.26
C LEU A 15 -39.99 -15.47 -0.82
N SER A 16 -39.19 -16.17 -0.01
CA SER A 16 -38.63 -15.60 1.20
C SER A 16 -37.76 -14.43 0.79
N SER A 17 -38.31 -13.22 0.84
CA SER A 17 -37.53 -12.00 0.85
C SER A 17 -36.67 -12.05 2.11
N ASN A 18 -35.40 -12.46 1.95
CA ASN A 18 -34.36 -12.07 2.89
C ASN A 18 -34.29 -10.54 2.79
N SER A 19 -35.08 -9.86 3.61
CA SER A 19 -34.88 -8.45 3.91
C SER A 19 -33.46 -8.33 4.44
N PHE A 20 -32.55 -7.83 3.61
CA PHE A 20 -31.31 -7.24 4.12
C PHE A 20 -31.75 -6.17 5.11
N ALA A 21 -31.58 -6.46 6.40
CA ALA A 21 -31.94 -5.53 7.45
C ALA A 21 -31.30 -4.16 7.16
N GLU A 22 -32.12 -3.11 7.16
CA GLU A 22 -31.62 -1.74 7.14
C GLU A 22 -30.70 -1.51 8.35
N PRO A 23 -29.65 -0.66 8.20
CA PRO A 23 -28.44 -0.84 8.97
C PRO A 23 -28.61 -0.45 10.43
N LYS A 24 -27.95 -1.20 11.32
CA LYS A 24 -27.33 -0.61 12.52
C LYS A 24 -26.61 0.67 12.08
N SER A 25 -26.72 1.76 12.86
CA SER A 25 -26.00 3.02 12.56
C SER A 25 -24.55 2.72 12.18
N LYS A 26 -24.13 3.16 10.98
CA LYS A 26 -22.79 2.89 10.46
C LYS A 26 -21.71 3.39 11.42
N ILE A 27 -20.60 2.66 11.52
CA ILE A 27 -19.46 3.06 12.33
C ILE A 27 -18.73 4.21 11.60
N THR A 28 -18.74 5.41 12.19
CA THR A 28 -17.97 6.53 11.66
C THR A 28 -16.48 6.28 11.85
N VAL A 29 -15.72 6.37 10.76
CA VAL A 29 -14.26 6.27 10.79
C VAL A 29 -13.65 7.63 10.44
N LYS A 30 -12.69 8.09 11.22
CA LYS A 30 -11.89 9.30 10.92
C LYS A 30 -10.63 8.91 10.14
N VAL A 31 -9.94 7.88 10.60
CA VAL A 31 -8.73 7.34 9.99
C VAL A 31 -8.85 5.83 9.90
N MET A 32 -8.66 5.28 8.71
CA MET A 32 -8.49 3.85 8.47
C MET A 32 -7.00 3.59 8.18
N ILE A 33 -6.34 2.86 9.07
CA ILE A 33 -4.99 2.36 8.88
C ILE A 33 -5.10 1.03 8.15
N VAL A 34 -4.38 0.90 7.04
CA VAL A 34 -4.33 -0.33 6.25
C VAL A 34 -2.94 -0.93 6.41
N SER A 35 -2.90 -2.14 6.95
CA SER A 35 -1.70 -2.97 7.11
C SER A 35 -1.84 -4.24 6.28
N MET A 36 -0.75 -4.92 5.98
CA MET A 36 -0.77 -6.05 5.05
C MET A 36 -0.66 -7.38 5.78
N PHE A 37 0.11 -7.45 6.87
CA PHE A 37 0.24 -8.68 7.66
C PHE A 37 0.48 -8.41 9.15
N GLY A 38 0.58 -9.49 9.94
CA GLY A 38 0.55 -9.49 11.41
C GLY A 38 1.38 -8.38 12.07
N PRO A 39 2.73 -8.42 11.99
CA PRO A 39 3.61 -7.40 12.58
C PRO A 39 3.26 -5.95 12.23
N GLU A 40 2.88 -5.67 10.97
CA GLU A 40 2.48 -4.32 10.55
C GLU A 40 1.17 -3.87 11.19
N GLY A 41 0.22 -4.77 11.41
CA GLY A 41 -1.02 -4.46 12.13
C GLY A 41 -0.82 -4.42 13.64
N GLU A 42 0.00 -5.31 14.18
CA GLU A 42 0.30 -5.46 15.61
C GLU A 42 0.96 -4.22 16.18
N VAL A 43 1.91 -3.59 15.46
CA VAL A 43 2.56 -2.38 15.98
C VAL A 43 1.56 -1.27 16.30
N TRP A 44 0.49 -1.12 15.52
CA TRP A 44 -0.60 -0.18 15.81
C TRP A 44 -1.43 -0.61 17.02
N ARG A 45 -1.80 -1.89 17.09
CA ARG A 45 -2.63 -2.44 18.17
C ARG A 45 -1.91 -2.51 19.52
N SER A 46 -0.58 -2.59 19.51
CA SER A 46 0.25 -2.55 20.73
C SER A 46 0.44 -1.14 21.28
N HIS A 47 0.31 -0.10 20.45
CA HIS A 47 0.52 1.30 20.86
C HIS A 47 -0.75 2.16 20.85
N ARG A 48 -1.86 1.65 20.32
CA ARG A 48 -3.18 2.29 20.37
C ARG A 48 -4.24 1.32 20.90
N VAL A 49 -5.21 1.85 21.65
CA VAL A 49 -6.36 1.09 22.13
C VAL A 49 -7.37 0.92 20.99
N LEU A 50 -7.24 -0.19 20.24
CA LEU A 50 -8.12 -0.57 19.12
C LEU A 50 -8.96 -1.81 19.50
N ASP A 51 -9.73 -1.69 20.59
CA ASP A 51 -10.40 -2.81 21.27
C ASP A 51 -11.81 -3.11 20.77
N ARG A 52 -12.33 -2.38 19.78
CA ARG A 52 -13.65 -2.61 19.18
C ARG A 52 -13.52 -3.34 17.86
N LEU A 53 -13.84 -4.63 17.87
CA LEU A 53 -13.74 -5.49 16.71
C LEU A 53 -15.07 -5.51 15.94
N THR A 54 -15.00 -5.29 14.64
CA THR A 54 -16.13 -5.47 13.73
C THR A 54 -15.76 -6.49 12.67
N VAL A 55 -16.38 -7.67 12.73
CA VAL A 55 -16.16 -8.73 11.74
C VAL A 55 -16.74 -8.30 10.40
N VAL A 56 -15.94 -8.42 9.35
CA VAL A 56 -16.34 -8.10 7.98
C VAL A 56 -16.24 -9.36 7.13
N PRO A 57 -17.37 -9.89 6.63
CA PRO A 57 -17.34 -11.00 5.69
C PRO A 57 -16.49 -10.66 4.46
N GLY A 58 -15.55 -11.54 4.10
CA GLY A 58 -14.63 -11.36 2.98
C GLY A 58 -13.24 -10.84 3.36
N LEU A 59 -13.01 -10.43 4.62
CA LEU A 59 -11.65 -10.26 5.13
C LEU A 59 -10.95 -11.61 5.34
N LEU A 60 -9.63 -11.56 5.52
CA LEU A 60 -8.81 -12.75 5.76
C LEU A 60 -9.32 -13.56 6.95
N PRO A 61 -9.38 -14.91 6.87
CA PRO A 61 -9.75 -15.74 8.01
C PRO A 61 -8.85 -15.54 9.24
N ALA A 62 -7.56 -15.28 9.00
CA ALA A 62 -6.57 -15.06 10.06
C ALA A 62 -6.70 -13.71 10.78
N ASP A 63 -7.33 -12.70 10.14
CA ASP A 63 -7.65 -11.40 10.73
C ASP A 63 -8.93 -10.85 10.07
N SER A 64 -10.08 -11.37 10.52
CA SER A 64 -11.38 -11.15 9.86
C SER A 64 -12.14 -9.92 10.36
N ALA A 65 -11.48 -9.08 11.17
CA ALA A 65 -12.09 -7.94 11.82
C ALA A 65 -11.36 -6.63 11.52
N VAL A 66 -12.12 -5.55 11.49
CA VAL A 66 -11.59 -4.18 11.62
C VAL A 66 -11.51 -3.85 13.10
N HIS A 67 -10.34 -3.38 13.53
CA HIS A 67 -10.03 -3.04 14.93
C HIS A 67 -10.14 -1.53 15.12
N CYS A 68 -11.11 -1.05 15.88
CA CYS A 68 -11.38 0.37 16.06
C CYS A 68 -11.17 0.85 17.50
N GLY A 69 -10.66 2.07 17.62
CA GLY A 69 -10.60 2.83 18.87
C GLY A 69 -11.82 3.73 19.05
N ARG A 70 -11.96 4.28 20.26
CA ARG A 70 -13.06 5.22 20.59
C ARG A 70 -12.90 6.59 19.95
N ASP A 71 -11.69 6.93 19.51
CA ASP A 71 -11.33 8.19 18.88
C ASP A 71 -11.70 8.25 17.38
N GLY A 72 -12.19 7.14 16.82
CA GLY A 72 -12.55 7.00 15.40
C GLY A 72 -11.39 6.56 14.51
N VAL A 73 -10.27 6.12 15.08
CA VAL A 73 -9.19 5.45 14.35
C VAL A 73 -9.50 3.96 14.27
N CYS A 74 -9.41 3.38 13.08
CA CYS A 74 -9.58 1.96 12.84
C CYS A 74 -8.37 1.40 12.09
N GLN A 75 -8.15 0.10 12.20
CA GLN A 75 -7.10 -0.63 11.50
C GLN A 75 -7.68 -1.90 10.86
N VAL A 76 -7.24 -2.20 9.65
CA VAL A 76 -7.55 -3.43 8.92
C VAL A 76 -6.26 -4.07 8.38
N THR A 77 -6.20 -5.40 8.42
CA THR A 77 -5.10 -6.18 7.82
C THR A 77 -5.59 -6.82 6.52
N THR A 78 -4.94 -6.57 5.40
CA THR A 78 -5.45 -6.99 4.07
C THR A 78 -4.94 -8.34 3.60
N GLY A 79 -3.75 -8.74 4.03
CA GLY A 79 -2.93 -9.74 3.36
C GLY A 79 -1.94 -9.11 2.37
N MET A 80 -0.88 -9.85 2.09
CA MET A 80 0.16 -9.47 1.13
C MET A 80 -0.29 -9.75 -0.32
N GLY A 81 0.17 -8.92 -1.24
CA GLY A 81 -0.14 -9.03 -2.67
C GLY A 81 -1.48 -8.41 -3.08
N TYR A 82 -1.61 -8.11 -4.36
CA TYR A 82 -2.73 -7.40 -4.97
C TYR A 82 -4.07 -8.08 -4.76
N ALA A 83 -4.14 -9.41 -4.92
CA ALA A 83 -5.39 -10.14 -4.79
C ALA A 83 -5.98 -9.99 -3.38
N ASN A 84 -5.16 -10.16 -2.35
CA ASN A 84 -5.58 -10.01 -0.95
C ASN A 84 -5.91 -8.55 -0.64
N ALA A 85 -5.06 -7.61 -1.05
CA ALA A 85 -5.28 -6.18 -0.89
C ALA A 85 -6.63 -5.73 -1.48
N ALA A 86 -6.88 -6.06 -2.75
CA ALA A 86 -8.10 -5.66 -3.45
C ALA A 86 -9.34 -6.35 -2.87
N ALA A 87 -9.27 -7.65 -2.56
CA ALA A 87 -10.39 -8.40 -2.00
C ALA A 87 -10.80 -7.86 -0.62
N SER A 88 -9.84 -7.66 0.28
CA SER A 88 -10.08 -7.21 1.65
C SER A 88 -10.65 -5.77 1.68
N ILE A 89 -10.08 -4.85 0.89
CA ILE A 89 -10.56 -3.46 0.85
C ILE A 89 -11.94 -3.37 0.19
N SER A 90 -12.20 -4.18 -0.84
CA SER A 90 -13.54 -4.28 -1.45
C SER A 90 -14.56 -4.81 -0.44
N ALA A 91 -14.24 -5.89 0.27
CA ALA A 91 -15.10 -6.46 1.30
C ALA A 91 -15.44 -5.43 2.40
N LEU A 92 -14.43 -4.70 2.87
CA LEU A 92 -14.60 -3.65 3.88
C LEU A 92 -15.55 -2.55 3.41
N ILE A 93 -15.29 -1.96 2.24
CA ILE A 93 -16.08 -0.82 1.73
C ILE A 93 -17.51 -1.24 1.41
N TYR A 94 -17.68 -2.37 0.71
CA TYR A 94 -18.98 -2.82 0.23
C TYR A 94 -19.79 -3.58 1.29
N SER A 95 -19.22 -3.90 2.45
CA SER A 95 -19.99 -4.37 3.61
C SER A 95 -21.01 -3.35 4.13
N ARG A 96 -20.79 -2.06 3.82
CA ARG A 96 -21.62 -0.92 4.29
C ARG A 96 -21.71 -0.78 5.81
N GLN A 97 -20.88 -1.48 6.58
CA GLN A 97 -20.85 -1.41 8.04
C GLN A 97 -20.24 -0.09 8.55
N PHE A 98 -19.43 0.57 7.73
CA PHE A 98 -18.70 1.80 8.06
C PHE A 98 -19.19 2.99 7.22
N ASP A 99 -19.16 4.18 7.82
CA ASP A 99 -19.24 5.44 7.11
C ASP A 99 -17.83 5.90 6.77
N LEU A 100 -17.49 5.84 5.47
CA LEU A 100 -16.14 6.04 4.95
C LEU A 100 -15.98 7.30 4.10
N GLN A 101 -17.05 8.07 3.91
CA GLN A 101 -17.07 9.18 2.95
C GLN A 101 -16.07 10.29 3.26
N LYS A 102 -15.73 10.46 4.55
CA LYS A 102 -14.76 11.48 5.01
C LYS A 102 -13.51 10.87 5.63
N THR A 103 -13.38 9.54 5.59
CA THR A 103 -12.26 8.81 6.18
C THR A 103 -10.97 9.16 5.49
N TYR A 104 -9.93 9.41 6.30
CA TYR A 104 -8.56 9.39 5.83
C TYR A 104 -8.03 7.96 5.82
N TRP A 105 -7.34 7.59 4.76
CA TRP A 105 -6.73 6.29 4.60
C TRP A 105 -5.23 6.45 4.75
N LEU A 106 -4.65 5.74 5.71
CA LEU A 106 -3.20 5.61 5.84
C LEU A 106 -2.85 4.18 5.45
N ILE A 107 -2.30 4.00 4.24
CA ILE A 107 -1.74 2.72 3.83
C ILE A 107 -0.30 2.67 4.35
N ALA A 108 -0.03 1.80 5.32
CA ALA A 108 1.21 1.76 6.07
C ALA A 108 1.76 0.34 6.19
N GLY A 109 2.86 0.07 5.49
CA GLY A 109 3.54 -1.23 5.50
C GLY A 109 5.03 -1.10 5.23
N VAL A 110 5.80 -2.16 5.49
CA VAL A 110 7.22 -2.22 5.17
C VAL A 110 7.42 -2.35 3.65
N ALA A 111 8.67 -2.14 3.22
CA ALA A 111 9.07 -2.22 1.81
C ALA A 111 10.57 -2.47 1.70
N GLY A 112 11.03 -2.96 0.54
CA GLY A 112 12.44 -2.87 0.17
C GLY A 112 12.83 -1.42 -0.07
N ILE A 113 14.03 -0.98 0.35
CA ILE A 113 14.53 0.39 0.18
C ILE A 113 15.67 0.46 -0.84
N ASN A 114 15.59 1.45 -1.72
CA ASN A 114 16.67 1.83 -2.63
C ASN A 114 17.79 2.49 -1.84
N PRO A 115 19.00 1.88 -1.76
CA PRO A 115 20.11 2.44 -0.98
C PRO A 115 20.57 3.82 -1.49
N ALA A 116 20.28 4.19 -2.75
CA ALA A 116 20.57 5.53 -3.26
C ALA A 116 19.63 6.62 -2.71
N ARG A 117 18.49 6.24 -2.13
CA ARG A 117 17.43 7.14 -1.65
C ARG A 117 17.14 7.03 -0.17
N GLY A 118 17.47 5.90 0.47
CA GLY A 118 17.30 5.70 1.89
C GLY A 118 18.17 4.57 2.46
N THR A 119 17.86 4.19 3.69
CA THR A 119 18.49 3.09 4.42
C THR A 119 17.45 2.27 5.19
N LEU A 120 17.88 1.17 5.81
CA LEU A 120 17.04 0.33 6.68
C LEU A 120 16.39 1.17 7.78
N GLY A 121 15.07 1.05 7.91
CA GLY A 121 14.23 1.82 8.83
C GLY A 121 13.79 3.19 8.32
N THR A 122 14.26 3.65 7.15
CA THR A 122 13.79 4.92 6.53
C THR A 122 12.28 4.88 6.35
N ALA A 123 11.60 5.97 6.69
CA ALA A 123 10.15 6.11 6.54
C ALA A 123 9.85 7.08 5.38
N ALA A 124 9.20 6.60 4.32
CA ALA A 124 9.00 7.32 3.07
C ALA A 124 7.51 7.62 2.84
N TRP A 125 7.19 8.91 2.67
CA TRP A 125 5.88 9.36 2.21
C TRP A 125 5.87 9.52 0.69
N ALA A 126 4.96 8.82 0.02
CA ALA A 126 4.88 8.80 -1.43
C ALA A 126 3.92 9.85 -2.00
N HIS A 127 4.27 10.46 -3.13
CA HIS A 127 3.37 11.26 -3.96
C HIS A 127 2.79 10.44 -5.11
N TYR A 128 3.54 9.44 -5.59
CA TYR A 128 3.19 8.55 -6.68
C TYR A 128 3.22 7.09 -6.23
N LEU A 129 2.23 6.34 -6.70
CA LEU A 129 2.16 4.88 -6.61
C LEU A 129 2.30 4.33 -8.02
N VAL A 130 3.36 3.56 -8.28
CA VAL A 130 3.66 3.06 -9.62
C VAL A 130 3.62 1.54 -9.64
N ASP A 131 2.78 0.96 -10.50
CA ASP A 131 2.77 -0.48 -10.71
C ASP A 131 3.97 -0.88 -11.58
N PHE A 132 4.82 -1.76 -11.09
CA PHE A 132 5.95 -2.32 -11.83
C PHE A 132 5.60 -3.61 -12.60
N GLY A 133 4.53 -4.31 -12.24
CA GLY A 133 4.11 -5.55 -12.90
C GLY A 133 3.31 -5.34 -14.18
N LEU A 134 2.66 -4.19 -14.38
CA LEU A 134 1.86 -3.87 -15.56
C LEU A 134 2.72 -3.44 -16.76
N GLN A 135 3.49 -4.40 -17.24
CA GLN A 135 4.43 -4.28 -18.36
C GLN A 135 4.38 -5.55 -19.21
N TRP A 136 4.96 -5.52 -20.41
CA TRP A 136 5.34 -6.75 -21.10
C TRP A 136 6.74 -7.16 -20.69
N GLU A 137 6.99 -8.46 -20.65
CA GLU A 137 8.28 -9.04 -20.28
C GLU A 137 8.63 -10.17 -21.24
N LEU A 138 9.88 -10.16 -21.69
CA LEU A 138 10.58 -11.31 -22.21
C LEU A 138 11.67 -11.70 -21.22
N ASP A 139 12.02 -12.98 -21.16
CA ASP A 139 13.26 -13.36 -20.50
C ASP A 139 14.42 -12.59 -21.15
N LYS A 140 15.28 -11.96 -20.34
CA LYS A 140 16.38 -11.15 -20.87
C LYS A 140 17.31 -11.95 -21.80
N ARG A 141 17.39 -13.27 -21.67
CA ARG A 141 18.18 -14.17 -22.53
C ARG A 141 17.59 -14.29 -23.94
N ASP A 142 16.29 -14.08 -24.09
CA ASP A 142 15.57 -14.14 -25.36
C ASP A 142 15.34 -12.74 -25.96
N ALA A 143 15.43 -11.69 -25.14
CA ALA A 143 15.32 -10.31 -25.59
C ALA A 143 16.48 -9.89 -26.53
N PRO A 144 16.25 -8.98 -27.49
CA PRO A 144 17.31 -8.43 -28.33
C PRO A 144 18.51 -7.94 -27.50
N ALA A 145 19.72 -8.22 -27.98
CA ALA A 145 20.96 -7.90 -27.26
C ALA A 145 21.08 -6.39 -26.92
N ALA A 146 20.53 -5.53 -27.78
CA ALA A 146 20.53 -4.08 -27.61
C ALA A 146 19.55 -3.57 -26.53
N TRP A 147 18.58 -4.38 -26.09
CA TRP A 147 17.62 -3.96 -25.08
C TRP A 147 18.26 -3.99 -23.69
N PRO A 148 18.10 -2.94 -22.85
CA PRO A 148 18.72 -2.88 -21.53
C PRO A 148 18.15 -3.92 -20.55
N SER A 149 16.90 -4.32 -20.75
CA SER A 149 16.21 -5.35 -19.96
C SER A 149 15.26 -6.17 -20.85
N GLY A 150 14.58 -7.15 -20.25
CA GLY A 150 13.49 -7.88 -20.90
C GLY A 150 12.13 -7.15 -20.87
N TYR A 151 12.04 -6.01 -20.18
CA TYR A 151 10.79 -5.29 -19.96
C TYR A 151 10.56 -4.20 -21.00
N LEU A 152 9.28 -4.01 -21.35
CA LEU A 152 8.79 -2.91 -22.18
C LEU A 152 7.35 -2.54 -21.80
N GLY A 153 6.93 -1.33 -22.15
CA GLY A 153 5.56 -0.89 -21.93
C GLY A 153 4.55 -1.70 -22.74
N ILE A 154 3.33 -1.88 -22.21
CA ILE A 154 2.24 -2.55 -22.92
C ILE A 154 1.96 -1.81 -24.24
N ASN A 155 1.89 -2.57 -25.35
CA ASN A 155 1.70 -2.05 -26.71
C ASN A 155 2.82 -1.13 -27.24
N THR A 156 4.00 -1.15 -26.64
CA THR A 156 5.19 -0.46 -27.18
C THR A 156 6.00 -1.39 -28.07
N MET A 157 6.85 -0.81 -28.93
CA MET A 157 7.72 -1.57 -29.82
C MET A 157 9.16 -1.67 -29.31
N SER A 158 9.51 -0.94 -28.25
CA SER A 158 10.83 -0.97 -27.63
C SER A 158 10.81 -0.49 -26.17
N PRO A 159 11.80 -0.87 -25.33
CA PRO A 159 11.92 -0.40 -23.94
C PRO A 159 12.15 1.10 -23.76
N ALA A 160 12.34 1.87 -24.84
CA ALA A 160 12.58 3.31 -24.80
C ALA A 160 11.29 4.14 -25.00
N GLU A 161 10.18 3.48 -25.31
CA GLU A 161 8.90 4.12 -25.58
C GLU A 161 8.02 4.15 -24.33
N LYS A 162 7.55 5.35 -23.99
CA LYS A 162 6.54 5.52 -22.93
C LYS A 162 5.21 4.91 -23.38
N PRO A 163 4.64 3.94 -22.63
CA PRO A 163 3.35 3.38 -22.97
C PRO A 163 2.20 4.34 -22.67
N GLN A 164 1.07 4.10 -23.30
CA GLN A 164 -0.20 4.67 -22.84
C GLN A 164 -0.68 3.92 -21.60
N LEU A 165 -1.23 4.65 -20.63
CA LEU A 165 -1.78 4.08 -19.39
C LEU A 165 -3.22 3.61 -19.62
N ILE A 166 -3.37 2.47 -20.29
CA ILE A 166 -4.68 1.97 -20.77
C ILE A 166 -5.40 1.07 -19.77
N TYR A 167 -4.72 0.49 -18.78
CA TYR A 167 -5.36 -0.34 -17.75
C TYR A 167 -5.96 0.51 -16.61
N GLY A 168 -5.48 1.73 -16.44
CA GLY A 168 -5.99 2.71 -15.48
C GLY A 168 -5.56 2.47 -14.03
N THR A 169 -4.57 1.60 -13.80
CA THR A 169 -4.01 1.28 -12.48
C THR A 169 -2.48 1.27 -12.44
N GLU A 170 -1.84 1.66 -13.55
CA GLU A 170 -0.38 1.71 -13.71
C GLU A 170 0.25 2.79 -12.83
N VAL A 171 -0.40 3.96 -12.69
CA VAL A 171 0.09 5.07 -11.88
C VAL A 171 -1.06 5.77 -11.18
N PHE A 172 -0.87 6.07 -9.90
CA PHE A 172 -1.72 7.00 -9.16
C PHE A 172 -0.88 8.15 -8.59
N LYS A 173 -1.40 9.38 -8.70
CA LYS A 173 -0.88 10.55 -7.98
C LYS A 173 -1.75 10.81 -6.74
N LEU A 174 -1.11 10.92 -5.58
CA LEU A 174 -1.76 11.24 -4.31
C LEU A 174 -1.92 12.75 -4.12
N ASN A 175 -2.67 13.13 -3.08
CA ASN A 175 -2.89 14.53 -2.74
C ASN A 175 -1.61 15.15 -2.14
N ASP A 176 -0.97 16.05 -2.88
CA ASP A 176 0.28 16.69 -2.48
C ASP A 176 0.18 17.44 -1.14
N GLU A 177 -0.95 18.08 -0.84
CA GLU A 177 -1.15 18.79 0.43
C GLU A 177 -1.15 17.84 1.62
N LEU A 178 -1.82 16.69 1.49
CA LEU A 178 -1.88 15.67 2.53
C LEU A 178 -0.50 15.03 2.75
N VAL A 179 0.20 14.68 1.67
CA VAL A 179 1.54 14.07 1.73
C VAL A 179 2.54 15.04 2.36
N ASN A 180 2.55 16.31 1.92
CA ASN A 180 3.41 17.34 2.49
C ASN A 180 3.08 17.63 3.97
N ARG A 181 1.79 17.56 4.34
CA ARG A 181 1.37 17.71 5.74
C ARG A 181 1.86 16.52 6.58
N ALA A 182 1.71 15.29 6.09
CA ALA A 182 2.20 14.08 6.75
C ALA A 182 3.71 14.11 6.96
N PHE A 183 4.48 14.51 5.94
CA PHE A 183 5.92 14.71 6.05
C PHE A 183 6.27 15.77 7.10
N SER A 184 5.67 16.97 7.05
CA SER A 184 5.98 18.04 8.01
C SER A 184 5.67 17.68 9.47
N LEU A 185 4.68 16.80 9.71
CA LEU A 185 4.34 16.34 11.05
C LEU A 185 5.34 15.29 11.58
N SER A 186 6.07 14.63 10.69
CA SER A 186 6.89 13.46 11.00
C SER A 186 8.38 13.66 10.77
N GLU A 187 8.82 14.70 10.05
CA GLU A 187 10.21 14.89 9.61
C GLU A 187 11.24 14.87 10.75
N SER A 188 10.85 15.34 11.94
CA SER A 188 11.71 15.39 13.13
C SER A 188 11.50 14.21 14.09
N VAL A 189 10.69 13.22 13.73
CA VAL A 189 10.45 12.04 14.57
C VAL A 189 11.74 11.24 14.69
N LYS A 190 12.09 10.89 15.93
CA LYS A 190 13.21 10.00 16.19
C LYS A 190 12.82 8.57 15.82
N LEU A 191 13.31 8.10 14.68
CA LEU A 191 13.15 6.73 14.22
C LEU A 191 14.01 5.76 15.04
N THR A 192 13.53 4.52 15.18
CA THR A 192 14.30 3.41 15.74
C THR A 192 15.28 2.86 14.71
N ASP A 193 16.28 2.18 15.23
CA ASP A 193 17.37 1.58 14.49
C ASP A 193 17.85 0.34 15.27
N SER A 194 18.64 -0.54 14.65
CA SER A 194 19.18 -1.74 15.30
C SER A 194 20.69 -1.88 15.07
N PRO A 195 21.44 -2.50 16.00
CA PRO A 195 22.85 -2.82 15.78
C PRO A 195 23.08 -3.67 14.51
N SER A 196 22.15 -4.58 14.20
CA SER A 196 22.21 -5.39 12.98
C SER A 196 22.04 -4.53 11.72
N ALA A 197 21.07 -3.60 11.71
CA ALA A 197 20.87 -2.67 10.60
C ALA A 197 22.08 -1.74 10.40
N GLN A 198 22.67 -1.25 11.50
CA GLN A 198 23.92 -0.45 11.47
C GLN A 198 25.06 -1.23 10.82
N LYS A 199 25.27 -2.48 11.22
CA LYS A 199 26.30 -3.34 10.65
C LYS A 199 26.02 -3.65 9.17
N ALA A 200 24.77 -3.97 8.85
CA ALA A 200 24.36 -4.31 7.49
C ALA A 200 24.53 -3.14 6.53
N ARG A 201 24.26 -1.91 6.96
CA ARG A 201 24.37 -0.73 6.09
C ARG A 201 25.78 -0.14 6.01
N ALA A 202 26.67 -0.46 6.95
CA ALA A 202 28.05 0.02 6.96
C ALA A 202 28.88 -0.43 5.74
N VAL A 203 28.46 -1.51 5.06
CA VAL A 203 29.12 -1.99 3.84
C VAL A 203 28.83 -1.12 2.61
N TYR A 204 27.83 -0.24 2.67
CA TYR A 204 27.57 0.74 1.63
C TYR A 204 28.51 1.93 1.81
N GLY A 205 29.38 2.17 0.83
CA GLY A 205 30.37 3.25 0.87
C GLY A 205 29.81 4.67 0.68
N TYR A 206 28.48 4.86 0.72
CA TYR A 206 27.82 6.11 0.37
C TYR A 206 26.56 6.37 1.21
N ALA A 207 26.21 7.65 1.36
CA ALA A 207 24.96 8.10 1.94
C ALA A 207 23.87 8.20 0.85
N PRO A 208 22.57 8.05 1.17
CA PRO A 208 22.03 7.81 2.51
C PRO A 208 22.13 6.35 2.98
N ALA A 209 22.53 5.39 2.14
CA ALA A 209 22.56 3.97 2.48
C ALA A 209 23.22 3.68 3.84
N ASN A 210 24.36 4.30 4.15
CA ASN A 210 25.09 4.05 5.40
C ASN A 210 24.72 4.98 6.57
N ALA A 211 23.78 5.90 6.41
CA ALA A 211 23.36 6.84 7.43
C ALA A 211 22.35 6.22 8.42
N ALA A 212 22.00 6.93 9.50
CA ALA A 212 20.85 6.54 10.33
C ALA A 212 19.52 6.75 9.57
N PRO A 213 18.45 5.99 9.88
CA PRO A 213 17.16 6.17 9.23
C PRO A 213 16.58 7.56 9.48
N ALA A 214 15.93 8.10 8.45
CA ALA A 214 15.23 9.38 8.50
C ALA A 214 13.83 9.25 7.88
N VAL A 215 12.99 10.25 8.13
CA VAL A 215 11.74 10.44 7.40
C VAL A 215 12.05 11.20 6.10
N VAL A 216 11.53 10.74 4.97
CA VAL A 216 11.78 11.30 3.64
C VAL A 216 10.49 11.38 2.81
N GLN A 217 10.54 12.14 1.71
CA GLN A 217 9.54 12.07 0.65
C GLN A 217 10.18 11.44 -0.58
N CYS A 218 9.61 10.30 -0.99
CA CYS A 218 9.97 9.59 -2.20
C CYS A 218 8.88 8.55 -2.50
N ASP A 219 8.82 8.09 -3.73
CA ASP A 219 7.70 7.35 -4.27
C ASP A 219 7.90 5.84 -4.17
N THR A 220 6.80 5.11 -4.31
CA THR A 220 6.80 3.66 -4.14
C THR A 220 6.35 2.97 -5.41
N LEU A 221 7.00 1.83 -5.67
CA LEU A 221 6.56 0.88 -6.66
C LEU A 221 5.80 -0.27 -5.99
N SER A 222 4.82 -0.83 -6.68
CA SER A 222 4.18 -2.09 -6.30
C SER A 222 4.25 -3.15 -7.39
N SER A 223 4.32 -4.42 -7.00
CA SER A 223 4.24 -5.58 -7.90
C SER A 223 3.89 -6.83 -7.10
N ASP A 224 3.09 -7.74 -7.66
CA ASP A 224 2.84 -9.05 -7.06
C ASP A 224 4.11 -9.93 -7.03
N THR A 225 5.06 -9.67 -7.93
CA THR A 225 6.40 -10.27 -7.85
C THR A 225 7.27 -9.45 -6.91
N TRP A 226 7.79 -10.11 -5.87
CA TRP A 226 8.85 -9.54 -5.04
C TRP A 226 10.19 -9.64 -5.78
N PHE A 227 10.68 -8.51 -6.27
CA PHE A 227 11.91 -8.41 -7.04
C PHE A 227 13.04 -7.76 -6.24
N SER A 228 14.28 -8.10 -6.60
CA SER A 228 15.50 -7.52 -6.03
C SER A 228 16.61 -7.56 -7.08
N GLY A 229 17.66 -6.77 -6.84
CA GLY A 229 18.90 -6.78 -7.57
C GLY A 229 19.13 -5.49 -8.35
N THR A 230 20.39 -5.28 -8.71
CA THR A 230 20.86 -4.01 -9.28
C THR A 230 20.08 -3.63 -10.54
N HIS A 231 20.02 -4.52 -11.53
CA HIS A 231 19.43 -4.21 -12.83
C HIS A 231 17.90 -4.15 -12.85
N LEU A 232 17.21 -5.03 -12.11
CA LEU A 232 15.75 -4.97 -12.02
C LEU A 232 15.30 -3.69 -11.34
N THR A 233 16.04 -3.26 -10.32
CA THR A 233 15.68 -2.04 -9.59
C THR A 233 16.10 -0.77 -10.35
N GLU A 234 17.20 -0.79 -11.11
CA GLU A 234 17.48 0.26 -12.10
C GLU A 234 16.35 0.39 -13.13
N ARG A 235 15.81 -0.73 -13.62
CA ARG A 235 14.65 -0.72 -14.51
C ARG A 235 13.40 -0.17 -13.80
N ALA A 236 13.17 -0.52 -12.55
CA ALA A 236 12.07 0.03 -11.75
C ALA A 236 12.18 1.55 -11.57
N ASP A 237 13.39 2.06 -11.32
CA ASP A 237 13.66 3.50 -11.22
C ASP A 237 13.35 4.21 -12.56
N VAL A 238 13.81 3.65 -13.70
CA VAL A 238 13.50 4.17 -15.04
C VAL A 238 12.00 4.14 -15.32
N TRP A 239 11.33 3.04 -14.97
CA TRP A 239 9.89 2.87 -15.20
C TRP A 239 9.05 3.89 -14.44
N ALA A 240 9.33 4.08 -13.15
CA ALA A 240 8.66 5.10 -12.34
C ALA A 240 8.86 6.50 -12.91
N SER A 241 10.08 6.83 -13.31
CA SER A 241 10.39 8.11 -13.94
C SER A 241 9.62 8.29 -15.25
N GLU A 242 9.64 7.30 -16.13
CA GLU A 242 8.98 7.32 -17.44
C GLU A 242 7.46 7.51 -17.32
N LEU A 243 6.79 6.69 -16.51
CA LEU A 243 5.33 6.75 -16.41
C LEU A 243 4.82 8.06 -15.80
N THR A 244 5.65 8.72 -14.99
CA THR A 244 5.28 9.94 -14.26
C THR A 244 5.85 11.21 -14.87
N ASP A 245 6.32 11.18 -16.12
CA ASP A 245 6.92 12.34 -16.80
C ASP A 245 8.07 12.95 -16.00
N HIS A 246 8.89 12.07 -15.42
CA HIS A 246 10.04 12.36 -14.57
C HIS A 246 9.73 13.04 -13.23
N HIS A 247 8.47 13.03 -12.79
CA HIS A 247 8.08 13.57 -11.49
C HIS A 247 8.37 12.64 -10.33
N ALA A 248 8.21 11.32 -10.50
CA ALA A 248 8.40 10.38 -9.40
C ALA A 248 9.88 10.07 -9.15
N VAL A 249 10.22 9.94 -7.88
CA VAL A 249 11.51 9.48 -7.37
C VAL A 249 11.27 8.20 -6.58
N ALA A 250 11.30 7.06 -7.25
CA ALA A 250 11.15 5.76 -6.61
C ALA A 250 12.23 5.51 -5.56
N CYS A 251 11.81 5.03 -4.39
CA CYS A 251 12.71 4.63 -3.31
C CYS A 251 12.28 3.36 -2.58
N THR A 252 11.00 2.98 -2.66
CA THR A 252 10.49 1.77 -2.00
C THR A 252 9.80 0.83 -2.98
N SER A 253 9.85 -0.48 -2.70
CA SER A 253 9.13 -1.52 -3.44
C SER A 253 8.33 -2.44 -2.51
N GLN A 254 7.11 -2.77 -2.90
CA GLN A 254 6.12 -3.51 -2.10
C GLN A 254 5.09 -4.22 -3.02
N GLN A 255 4.01 -4.82 -2.49
CA GLN A 255 3.08 -5.62 -3.31
C GLN A 255 1.59 -5.19 -3.27
N GLU A 256 1.19 -4.05 -2.70
CA GLU A 256 -0.22 -3.77 -2.38
C GLU A 256 -0.75 -2.41 -2.83
N ASP A 257 0.06 -1.34 -2.86
CA ASP A 257 -0.50 0.03 -2.86
C ASP A 257 -1.41 0.31 -4.06
N ASN A 258 -1.00 -0.07 -5.29
CA ASN A 258 -1.83 0.14 -6.47
C ASN A 258 -3.14 -0.66 -6.43
N ALA A 259 -3.14 -1.87 -5.88
CA ALA A 259 -4.36 -2.67 -5.75
C ALA A 259 -5.32 -2.07 -4.71
N THR A 260 -4.80 -1.62 -3.55
CA THR A 260 -5.61 -0.91 -2.56
C THR A 260 -6.18 0.37 -3.15
N PHE A 261 -5.35 1.20 -3.78
CA PHE A 261 -5.79 2.48 -4.34
C PHE A 261 -6.78 2.29 -5.49
N ALA A 262 -6.62 1.27 -6.34
CA ALA A 262 -7.57 0.97 -7.41
C ALA A 262 -8.99 0.69 -6.86
N VAL A 263 -9.11 0.01 -5.72
CA VAL A 263 -10.42 -0.18 -5.06
C VAL A 263 -10.95 1.13 -4.50
N LEU A 264 -10.11 1.93 -3.82
CA LEU A 264 -10.51 3.24 -3.30
C LEU A 264 -10.99 4.17 -4.42
N MET A 265 -10.32 4.15 -5.57
CA MET A 265 -10.69 4.99 -6.71
C MET A 265 -12.04 4.58 -7.32
N ARG A 266 -12.30 3.27 -7.46
CA ARG A 266 -13.63 2.77 -7.87
C ARG A 266 -14.71 3.14 -6.86
N ALA A 267 -14.44 3.00 -5.57
CA ALA A 267 -15.36 3.37 -4.50
C ALA A 267 -15.62 4.89 -4.42
N ALA A 268 -14.65 5.72 -4.80
CA ALA A 268 -14.82 7.16 -4.90
C ALA A 268 -15.77 7.55 -6.05
N GLY A 269 -15.75 6.82 -7.17
CA GLY A 269 -16.74 6.96 -8.25
C GLY A 269 -18.18 6.72 -7.80
N GLU A 270 -18.37 5.95 -6.72
CA GLU A 270 -19.65 5.66 -6.07
C GLU A 270 -19.91 6.54 -4.82
N HIS A 271 -19.10 7.59 -4.60
CA HIS A 271 -19.19 8.51 -3.46
C HIS A 271 -19.09 7.82 -2.08
N LEU A 272 -18.33 6.74 -1.98
CA LEU A 272 -18.17 5.96 -0.73
C LEU A 272 -16.93 6.35 0.06
N VAL A 273 -15.92 6.85 -0.63
CA VAL A 273 -14.64 7.31 -0.10
C VAL A 273 -14.20 8.55 -0.89
N ASP A 274 -13.15 9.24 -0.42
CA ASP A 274 -12.55 10.40 -1.08
C ASP A 274 -11.04 10.14 -1.26
N THR A 275 -10.58 9.99 -2.50
CA THR A 275 -9.18 9.69 -2.79
C THR A 275 -8.22 10.84 -2.46
N ASN A 276 -8.72 12.07 -2.23
CA ASN A 276 -7.90 13.17 -1.71
C ASN A 276 -7.47 12.97 -0.25
N ARG A 277 -7.99 11.92 0.41
CA ARG A 277 -7.73 11.62 1.82
C ARG A 277 -6.86 10.38 2.00
N VAL A 278 -6.12 9.98 0.96
CA VAL A 278 -5.25 8.80 0.99
C VAL A 278 -3.79 9.24 1.10
N ALA A 279 -3.11 8.76 2.12
CA ALA A 279 -1.68 8.88 2.30
C ALA A 279 -1.05 7.49 2.35
N VAL A 280 0.16 7.37 1.79
CA VAL A 280 0.91 6.11 1.75
C VAL A 280 2.26 6.32 2.40
N LEU A 281 2.56 5.46 3.37
CA LEU A 281 3.80 5.42 4.13
C LEU A 281 4.44 4.05 4.00
N ARG A 282 5.67 4.00 3.52
CA ARG A 282 6.46 2.77 3.47
C ARG A 282 7.74 2.89 4.29
N THR A 283 8.16 1.80 4.94
CA THR A 283 9.43 1.77 5.70
C THR A 283 10.38 0.69 5.24
N GLY A 284 11.66 1.02 5.06
CA GLY A 284 12.68 0.10 4.54
C GLY A 284 13.01 -1.07 5.48
N SER A 285 12.50 -2.28 5.22
CA SER A 285 12.82 -3.50 6.00
C SER A 285 14.11 -4.19 5.56
N ASP A 286 14.47 -4.02 4.30
CA ASP A 286 15.57 -4.64 3.59
C ASP A 286 16.02 -3.74 2.44
N PHE A 287 17.23 -3.95 1.92
CA PHE A 287 17.70 -3.24 0.74
C PHE A 287 17.25 -3.97 -0.53
N ASP A 288 16.78 -3.21 -1.52
CA ASP A 288 16.30 -3.78 -2.78
C ASP A 288 17.41 -4.38 -3.68
N ARG A 289 18.68 -4.09 -3.39
CA ARG A 289 19.85 -4.56 -4.14
C ARG A 289 21.07 -4.73 -3.24
N ALA A 290 22.09 -5.43 -3.73
CA ALA A 290 23.35 -5.60 -3.00
C ALA A 290 24.16 -4.29 -2.91
N PRO A 291 25.08 -4.17 -1.93
CA PRO A 291 26.09 -3.13 -1.96
C PRO A 291 27.04 -3.29 -3.15
N PRO A 292 27.80 -2.24 -3.53
CA PRO A 292 28.78 -2.33 -4.62
C PRO A 292 29.73 -3.52 -4.45
N GLY A 293 29.82 -4.38 -5.47
CA GLY A 293 30.63 -5.59 -5.46
C GLY A 293 30.03 -6.79 -4.68
N GLY A 294 28.83 -6.64 -4.12
CA GLY A 294 28.09 -7.70 -3.46
C GLY A 294 27.32 -8.62 -4.43
N SER A 295 26.67 -9.65 -3.90
CA SER A 295 25.86 -10.59 -4.67
C SER A 295 24.36 -10.31 -4.48
N ASP A 296 23.67 -9.93 -5.56
CA ASP A 296 22.22 -9.70 -5.54
C ASP A 296 21.43 -10.94 -5.13
N ALA A 297 21.84 -12.13 -5.58
CA ALA A 297 21.21 -13.38 -5.17
C ALA A 297 21.36 -13.64 -3.66
N SER A 298 22.54 -13.33 -3.09
CA SER A 298 22.76 -13.45 -1.65
C SER A 298 21.92 -12.43 -0.87
N THR A 299 21.83 -11.18 -1.34
CA THR A 299 20.99 -10.15 -0.72
C THR A 299 19.52 -10.57 -0.71
N LEU A 300 18.98 -11.03 -1.84
CA LEU A 300 17.60 -11.49 -1.95
C LEU A 300 17.31 -12.67 -0.99
N LEU A 301 18.16 -13.69 -0.98
CA LEU A 301 17.93 -14.88 -0.16
C LEU A 301 18.20 -14.66 1.34
N ASN A 302 19.01 -13.67 1.69
CA ASN A 302 19.39 -13.38 3.07
C ASN A 302 18.86 -12.03 3.57
N TYR A 303 17.82 -11.48 2.96
CA TYR A 303 17.26 -10.15 3.29
C TYR A 303 16.99 -9.97 4.80
N GLN A 304 16.52 -11.02 5.49
CA GLN A 304 16.23 -11.01 6.91
C GLN A 304 17.46 -10.72 7.78
N SER A 305 18.64 -11.13 7.31
CA SER A 305 19.91 -10.94 8.04
C SER A 305 20.35 -9.47 8.13
N ALA A 306 19.77 -8.59 7.30
CA ALA A 306 20.05 -7.16 7.34
C ALA A 306 19.54 -6.49 8.63
N GLY A 307 18.58 -7.10 9.33
CA GLY A 307 18.08 -6.61 10.62
C GLY A 307 17.29 -5.30 10.55
N GLY A 308 16.80 -4.92 9.36
CA GLY A 308 15.98 -3.72 9.15
C GLY A 308 14.50 -3.90 9.45
N PHE A 309 14.01 -5.15 9.49
CA PHE A 309 12.59 -5.44 9.65
C PHE A 309 11.97 -4.89 10.95
N GLU A 310 12.56 -5.18 12.11
CA GLU A 310 12.06 -4.70 13.40
C GLU A 310 12.06 -3.17 13.50
N PRO A 311 13.15 -2.45 13.16
CA PRO A 311 13.11 -0.99 13.05
C PRO A 311 12.04 -0.48 12.09
N ALA A 312 11.91 -1.07 10.90
CA ALA A 312 10.93 -0.64 9.91
C ALA A 312 9.49 -0.70 10.45
N VAL A 313 9.10 -1.84 11.04
CA VAL A 313 7.77 -1.99 11.65
C VAL A 313 7.50 -0.94 12.72
N MET A 314 8.45 -0.68 13.62
CA MET A 314 8.28 0.36 14.63
C MET A 314 8.21 1.77 14.01
N ASN A 315 9.02 2.03 12.98
CA ASN A 315 9.06 3.32 12.30
C ASN A 315 7.78 3.62 11.52
N LEU A 316 7.02 2.61 11.08
CA LEU A 316 5.67 2.81 10.53
C LEU A 316 4.78 3.51 11.53
N TYR A 317 4.74 2.98 12.76
CA TYR A 317 3.99 3.59 13.84
C TYR A 317 4.53 4.98 14.18
N LEU A 318 5.85 5.11 14.40
CA LEU A 318 6.42 6.39 14.85
C LEU A 318 6.17 7.53 13.86
N ALA A 319 6.40 7.30 12.56
CA ALA A 319 6.17 8.33 11.53
C ALA A 319 4.67 8.51 11.24
N GLY A 320 3.95 7.41 10.96
CA GLY A 320 2.55 7.47 10.53
C GLY A 320 1.60 7.96 11.62
N ASN A 321 1.87 7.61 12.88
CA ASN A 321 0.99 7.98 14.00
C ASN A 321 0.93 9.49 14.24
N THR A 322 1.93 10.27 13.79
CA THR A 322 1.87 11.74 13.84
C THR A 322 0.68 12.28 13.04
N LEU A 323 0.47 11.79 11.81
CA LEU A 323 -0.67 12.14 10.96
C LEU A 323 -1.98 11.61 11.56
N VAL A 324 -1.99 10.36 12.03
CA VAL A 324 -3.18 9.74 12.66
C VAL A 324 -3.66 10.57 13.85
N GLN A 325 -2.75 10.92 14.76
CA GLN A 325 -3.06 11.72 15.95
C GLN A 325 -3.55 13.13 15.58
N GLU A 326 -2.88 13.76 14.61
CA GLU A 326 -3.26 15.09 14.14
C GLU A 326 -4.69 15.10 13.57
N ILE A 327 -5.05 14.14 12.71
CA ILE A 327 -6.40 14.04 12.14
C ILE A 327 -7.43 13.71 13.23
N ALA A 328 -7.16 12.70 14.06
CA ALA A 328 -8.12 12.22 15.05
C ALA A 328 -8.40 13.25 16.16
N GLY A 329 -7.35 13.96 16.60
CA GLY A 329 -7.38 15.00 17.62
C GLY A 329 -7.99 16.32 17.14
N HIS A 330 -7.80 16.67 15.87
CA HIS A 330 -8.28 17.94 15.30
C HIS A 330 -9.39 17.75 14.25
N TRP A 331 -10.26 16.75 14.45
CA TRP A 331 -11.25 16.33 13.47
C TRP A 331 -12.17 17.43 12.93
N SER A 332 -12.50 18.44 13.75
CA SER A 332 -13.36 19.55 13.32
C SER A 332 -12.75 20.35 12.16
N ALA A 333 -11.41 20.44 12.10
CA ALA A 333 -10.67 21.02 11.00
C ALA A 333 -10.52 20.02 9.83
N TRP A 334 -10.06 18.80 10.13
CA TRP A 334 -9.73 17.78 9.14
C TRP A 334 -10.93 17.16 8.41
N ARG A 335 -12.14 17.20 8.98
CA ARG A 335 -13.34 16.67 8.31
C ARG A 335 -13.66 17.35 6.98
N ARG A 336 -13.14 18.57 6.74
CA ARG A 336 -13.35 19.34 5.50
C ARG A 336 -12.27 19.15 4.44
N GLY A 337 -11.18 18.45 4.77
CA GLY A 337 -9.99 18.31 3.93
C GLY A 337 -8.74 18.63 4.74
N VAL A 338 -7.58 18.70 4.07
CA VAL A 338 -6.32 19.08 4.71
C VAL A 338 -6.43 20.54 5.18
N PRO A 339 -6.25 20.83 6.48
CA PRO A 339 -6.29 22.20 6.97
C PRO A 339 -5.14 23.04 6.39
N PRO A 340 -5.38 24.33 6.07
CA PRO A 340 -4.30 25.24 5.71
C PRO A 340 -3.32 25.41 6.88
N ARG A 341 -2.06 25.73 6.58
CA ARG A 341 -1.00 25.95 7.57
C ARG A 341 -1.23 27.19 8.42
#